data_AF-A0AA95BT27-F1
#
_entry.id   AF-A0AA95BT27-F1
#
_cell.length_a   1.000
_cell.length_b   1.000
_cell.length_c   1.000
_cell.angle_alpha   90.00
_cell.angle_beta   90.00
_cell.angle_gamma   90.00
#
_symmetry.space_group_name_H-M   'P 1'
#
loop_
_entity.id
_entity.type
_entity.pdbx_description
1 polymer ?
#
loop_
_entity_poly.entity_id
_entity_poly.type
_entity_poly.pdbx_seq_one_letter_code
_entity_poly.pdbx_strand_id
1 'polypeptide(L)'
;MTEREGRSMRFPHKYHPAGLGIVGVVICAGLLRGCSVFPDYSGDTCDGHKPVGSLEQAGRDLVSAAYAADRDGVCRVTAPFPGGVLDDAMVAKTRKILAERGITPQNVSVIIGEQMGSGVAVQLTDGSNNASRAIDISGTFVRDDGFTVGLPPELYPEVPEHSASQSSSTDSDS
;
A
#
# COMPACT_ATOMS: atom_id res chain seq x y z
N MET A 1 -58.30 -15.20 -16.66
CA MET A 1 -59.48 -14.91 -17.50
C MET A 1 -60.39 -14.04 -16.64
N THR A 2 -60.75 -12.81 -16.98
CA THR A 2 -60.91 -12.22 -18.31
C THR A 2 -60.93 -10.68 -18.19
N GLU A 3 -60.27 -10.03 -19.15
CA GLU A 3 -60.58 -8.75 -19.80
C GLU A 3 -60.86 -7.46 -19.00
N ARG A 4 -59.96 -6.48 -19.21
CA ARG A 4 -60.19 -5.05 -18.99
C ARG A 4 -59.95 -4.33 -20.32
N GLU A 5 -61.01 -4.14 -21.11
CA GLU A 5 -61.12 -3.23 -22.25
C GLU A 5 -62.60 -2.81 -22.32
N GLY A 6 -63.00 -1.58 -22.62
CA GLY A 6 -62.29 -0.39 -23.02
C GLY A 6 -63.31 0.68 -23.45
N ARG A 7 -62.77 1.85 -23.85
CA ARG A 7 -63.38 2.88 -24.73
C ARG A 7 -64.50 3.78 -24.15
N SER A 8 -64.63 5.05 -24.52
CA SER A 8 -63.98 5.83 -25.59
C SER A 8 -64.19 7.35 -25.40
N MET A 9 -63.12 8.11 -25.64
CA MET A 9 -63.02 9.38 -26.40
C MET A 9 -64.10 10.47 -26.29
N ARG A 10 -63.65 11.71 -26.05
CA ARG A 10 -63.44 12.74 -27.09
C ARG A 10 -62.66 13.97 -26.57
N PHE A 11 -61.48 14.18 -27.17
CA PHE A 11 -60.69 15.43 -27.29
C PHE A 11 -61.44 16.49 -28.12
N PRO A 12 -60.89 17.70 -28.47
CA PRO A 12 -59.59 18.35 -28.17
C PRO A 12 -59.80 19.80 -27.62
N HIS A 13 -58.80 20.55 -27.16
CA HIS A 13 -58.02 21.43 -28.04
C HIS A 13 -56.84 22.07 -27.30
N LYS A 14 -55.64 21.79 -27.84
CA LYS A 14 -54.52 22.69 -28.14
C LYS A 14 -54.20 23.77 -27.10
N TYR A 15 -53.01 23.69 -26.50
CA TYR A 15 -51.88 24.59 -26.80
C TYR A 15 -50.57 23.97 -26.26
N HIS A 16 -49.74 23.49 -27.17
CA HIS A 16 -48.26 23.48 -27.10
C HIS A 16 -47.82 24.60 -28.07
N PRO A 17 -46.70 25.33 -27.89
CA PRO A 17 -45.37 24.70 -27.84
C PRO A 17 -44.29 25.45 -27.04
N ALA A 18 -43.18 24.72 -26.78
CA ALA A 18 -41.78 25.15 -26.63
C ALA A 18 -41.15 24.14 -25.65
N GLY A 19 -40.46 23.09 -26.08
CA GLY A 19 -39.38 23.13 -27.05
C GLY A 19 -38.08 23.49 -26.31
N LEU A 20 -37.51 22.53 -25.58
CA LEU A 20 -36.09 22.50 -25.24
C LEU A 20 -35.75 21.08 -24.78
N GLY A 21 -35.32 20.28 -25.76
CA GLY A 21 -34.59 19.05 -25.48
C GLY A 21 -33.26 19.42 -24.85
N ILE A 22 -32.92 18.72 -23.76
CA ILE A 22 -31.56 18.67 -23.27
C ILE A 22 -31.11 17.22 -23.49
N VAL A 23 -30.56 16.99 -24.68
CA VAL A 23 -29.50 16.02 -24.89
C VAL A 23 -28.33 16.52 -24.05
N GLY A 24 -27.91 15.77 -23.04
CA GLY A 24 -26.97 16.29 -22.06
C GLY A 24 -26.22 15.24 -21.27
N VAL A 25 -25.29 14.57 -21.94
CA VAL A 25 -24.02 14.06 -21.39
C VAL A 25 -24.15 12.91 -20.39
N VAL A 26 -24.05 11.69 -20.91
CA VAL A 26 -23.46 10.56 -20.19
C VAL A 26 -22.04 10.99 -19.81
N ILE A 27 -21.84 11.36 -18.55
CA ILE A 27 -20.49 11.54 -18.01
C ILE A 27 -19.87 10.15 -17.95
N CYS A 28 -19.08 9.83 -18.96
CA CYS A 28 -18.07 8.78 -18.86
C CYS A 28 -17.16 9.15 -17.67
N ALA A 29 -17.46 8.61 -16.48
CA ALA A 29 -16.58 8.65 -15.30
C ALA A 29 -15.37 7.71 -15.48
N GLY A 30 -14.80 7.70 -16.67
CA GLY A 30 -13.66 6.92 -17.07
C GLY A 30 -12.94 7.70 -18.14
N LEU A 31 -12.09 8.65 -17.73
CA LEU A 31 -10.95 9.22 -18.48
C LEU A 31 -10.30 10.39 -17.71
N LEU A 32 -9.96 10.19 -16.43
CA LEU A 32 -8.95 11.01 -15.73
C LEU A 32 -8.02 10.15 -14.83
N ARG A 33 -7.66 8.94 -15.27
CA ARG A 33 -6.48 8.23 -14.73
C ARG A 33 -5.21 8.66 -15.47
N GLY A 34 -5.00 9.97 -15.53
CA GLY A 34 -3.92 10.56 -16.31
C GLY A 34 -3.67 11.98 -15.85
N CYS A 35 -3.32 12.14 -14.57
CA CYS A 35 -2.62 13.27 -13.96
C CYS A 35 -2.50 12.99 -12.45
N SER A 36 -1.69 12.02 -12.08
CA SER A 36 -1.01 12.05 -10.79
C SER A 36 0.48 12.02 -11.11
N VAL A 37 0.94 13.18 -11.58
CA VAL A 37 2.25 13.75 -11.25
C VAL A 37 2.63 13.25 -9.87
N PHE A 38 3.81 12.61 -9.74
CA PHE A 38 4.38 12.09 -8.50
C PHE A 38 3.73 12.76 -7.29
N PRO A 39 2.85 12.07 -6.54
CA PRO A 39 2.25 12.71 -5.38
C PRO A 39 3.41 13.17 -4.51
N ASP A 40 3.43 14.45 -4.17
CA ASP A 40 4.23 14.96 -3.07
C ASP A 40 4.06 13.93 -1.94
N TYR A 41 5.17 13.25 -1.60
CA TYR A 41 5.26 12.22 -0.56
C TYR A 41 4.88 12.87 0.77
N SER A 42 3.57 13.00 0.99
CA SER A 42 2.92 13.50 2.21
C SER A 42 2.09 12.38 2.85
N GLY A 43 2.46 11.14 2.53
CA GLY A 43 1.92 9.92 3.08
C GLY A 43 3.10 9.03 3.47
N ASP A 44 3.39 8.98 4.76
CA ASP A 44 4.54 8.27 5.28
C ASP A 44 4.31 6.75 5.32
N THR A 45 3.03 6.34 5.37
CA THR A 45 2.54 4.95 5.18
C THR A 45 1.94 4.79 3.79
N CYS A 46 1.74 3.56 3.31
CA CYS A 46 1.29 3.36 1.93
C CYS A 46 -0.16 3.79 1.64
N ASP A 47 -0.96 4.04 2.67
CA ASP A 47 -2.32 4.57 2.58
C ASP A 47 -2.40 6.08 2.89
N GLY A 48 -1.26 6.73 3.13
CA GLY A 48 -1.16 8.16 3.39
C GLY A 48 -1.54 8.59 4.81
N HIS A 49 -1.67 7.65 5.75
CA HIS A 49 -1.89 7.95 7.15
C HIS A 49 -0.57 8.26 7.89
N LYS A 50 -0.69 8.69 9.15
CA LYS A 50 0.46 8.90 10.01
C LYS A 50 1.12 7.56 10.38
N PRO A 51 2.46 7.51 10.46
CA PRO A 51 3.19 6.38 11.00
C PRO A 51 2.83 6.07 12.45
N VAL A 52 3.23 4.89 12.91
CA VAL A 52 3.05 4.48 14.31
C VAL A 52 4.16 5.00 15.22
N GLY A 53 3.93 4.98 16.53
CA GLY A 53 4.82 5.62 17.51
C GLY A 53 6.17 4.93 17.75
N SER A 54 6.35 3.69 17.28
CA SER A 54 7.62 2.96 17.42
C SER A 54 7.79 1.85 16.38
N LEU A 55 9.04 1.47 16.11
CA LEU A 55 9.37 0.32 15.25
C LEU A 55 8.89 -1.01 15.84
N GLU A 56 8.88 -1.13 17.18
CA GLU A 56 8.34 -2.33 17.84
C GLU A 56 6.83 -2.46 17.56
N GLN A 57 6.09 -1.37 17.67
CA GLN A 57 4.66 -1.36 17.33
C GLN A 57 4.47 -1.70 15.84
N ALA A 58 5.22 -1.05 14.95
CA ALA A 58 5.11 -1.27 13.51
C ALA A 58 5.35 -2.75 13.13
N GLY A 59 6.38 -3.37 13.71
CA GLY A 59 6.71 -4.78 13.47
C GLY A 59 5.64 -5.74 13.99
N ARG A 60 5.11 -5.51 15.20
CA ARG A 60 4.04 -6.34 15.78
C ARG A 60 2.72 -6.21 15.00
N ASP A 61 2.38 -4.99 14.59
CA ASP A 61 1.17 -4.69 13.82
C ASP A 61 1.27 -5.31 12.41
N LEU A 62 2.44 -5.28 11.77
CA LEU A 62 2.69 -5.96 10.50
C LEU A 62 2.41 -7.47 10.60
N VAL A 63 2.95 -8.14 11.61
CA VAL A 63 2.73 -9.58 11.82
C VAL A 63 1.25 -9.87 12.07
N SER A 64 0.61 -9.08 12.94
CA SER A 64 -0.81 -9.25 13.27
C SER A 64 -1.71 -9.07 12.04
N ALA A 65 -1.49 -8.02 11.26
CA ALA A 65 -2.27 -7.71 10.06
C ALA A 65 -2.05 -8.76 8.95
N ALA A 66 -0.81 -9.22 8.73
CA ALA A 66 -0.52 -10.28 7.76
C ALA A 66 -1.24 -11.59 8.09
N TYR A 67 -1.26 -11.98 9.37
CA TYR A 67 -1.99 -13.17 9.84
C TYR A 67 -3.51 -13.01 9.73
N ALA A 68 -4.04 -11.80 9.94
CA ALA A 68 -5.45 -11.47 9.77
C ALA A 68 -5.88 -11.35 8.30
N ALA A 69 -4.94 -11.41 7.34
CA ALA A 69 -5.16 -11.05 5.94
C ALA A 69 -5.72 -9.62 5.78
N ASP A 70 -5.33 -8.73 6.69
CA ASP A 70 -5.73 -7.32 6.70
C ASP A 70 -4.73 -6.49 5.91
N ARG A 71 -5.00 -6.32 4.62
CA ARG A 71 -4.15 -5.51 3.73
C ARG A 71 -4.06 -4.07 4.18
N ASP A 72 -5.17 -3.48 4.63
CA ASP A 72 -5.19 -2.08 5.05
C ASP A 72 -4.42 -1.91 6.37
N GLY A 73 -4.48 -2.89 7.26
CA GLY A 73 -3.64 -2.97 8.45
C GLY A 73 -2.15 -3.09 8.16
N VAL A 74 -1.76 -3.93 7.18
CA VAL A 74 -0.36 -3.98 6.70
C VAL A 74 0.03 -2.61 6.14
N CYS A 75 -0.85 -2.00 5.35
CA CYS A 75 -0.52 -0.76 4.67
C CYS A 75 -0.26 0.41 5.64
N ARG A 76 -0.99 0.44 6.75
CA ARG A 76 -0.87 1.45 7.80
C ARG A 76 0.48 1.46 8.52
N VAL A 77 1.25 0.37 8.45
CA VAL A 77 2.55 0.28 9.12
C VAL A 77 3.71 0.20 8.16
N THR A 78 3.44 0.10 6.86
CA THR A 78 4.47 0.00 5.83
C THR A 78 4.64 1.28 5.04
N ALA A 79 5.88 1.64 4.75
CA ALA A 79 6.17 2.68 3.77
C ALA A 79 5.68 2.27 2.37
N PRO A 80 5.43 3.23 1.46
CA PRO A 80 5.11 2.94 0.07
C PRO A 80 6.07 1.94 -0.58
N PHE A 81 5.51 0.90 -1.20
CA PHE A 81 6.30 -0.15 -1.84
C PHE A 81 6.87 0.33 -3.19
N PRO A 82 8.20 0.26 -3.42
CA PRO A 82 8.84 0.78 -4.64
C PRO A 82 8.42 0.06 -5.93
N GLY A 83 7.85 -1.15 -5.84
CA GLY A 83 7.39 -1.94 -6.98
C GLY A 83 5.91 -1.79 -7.35
N GLY A 84 5.15 -0.92 -6.67
CA GLY A 84 3.72 -0.72 -6.95
C GLY A 84 2.83 -0.70 -5.71
N VAL A 85 1.54 -1.00 -5.91
CA VAL A 85 0.53 -1.00 -4.83
C VAL A 85 0.62 -2.32 -4.05
N LEU A 86 0.55 -2.25 -2.72
CA LEU A 86 0.40 -3.43 -1.86
C LEU A 86 -0.88 -4.19 -2.26
N ASP A 87 -0.75 -5.46 -2.62
CA ASP A 87 -1.89 -6.32 -2.96
C ASP A 87 -2.07 -7.49 -1.97
N ASP A 88 -3.19 -8.19 -2.08
CA ASP A 88 -3.53 -9.31 -1.19
C ASP A 88 -2.55 -10.49 -1.33
N ALA A 89 -1.91 -10.65 -2.50
CA ALA A 89 -0.94 -11.71 -2.74
C ALA A 89 0.36 -11.44 -1.98
N MET A 90 0.80 -10.18 -1.91
CA MET A 90 1.92 -9.75 -1.09
C MET A 90 1.66 -9.96 0.40
N VAL A 91 0.45 -9.64 0.89
CA VAL A 91 0.04 -9.89 2.28
C VAL A 91 0.07 -11.40 2.58
N ALA A 92 -0.50 -12.21 1.69
CA ALA A 92 -0.50 -13.67 1.84
C ALA A 92 0.92 -14.26 1.83
N LYS A 93 1.81 -13.75 0.97
CA LYS A 93 3.21 -14.18 0.91
C LYS A 93 4.00 -13.71 2.14
N THR A 94 3.73 -12.51 2.66
CA THR A 94 4.28 -12.04 3.95
C THR A 94 3.92 -13.01 5.08
N ARG A 95 2.63 -13.37 5.21
CA ARG A 95 2.18 -14.36 6.19
C ARG A 95 2.89 -15.71 6.02
N LYS A 96 3.06 -16.17 4.78
CA LYS A 96 3.75 -17.44 4.49
C LYS A 96 5.20 -17.41 4.97
N ILE A 97 5.95 -16.35 4.67
CA ILE A 97 7.36 -16.20 5.10
C ILE A 97 7.45 -16.18 6.63
N LEU A 98 6.57 -15.42 7.30
CA LEU A 98 6.50 -15.39 8.78
C LEU A 98 6.26 -16.80 9.34
N ALA A 99 5.29 -17.53 8.80
CA ALA A 99 4.98 -18.89 9.23
C ALA A 99 6.13 -19.88 8.98
N GLU A 100 6.84 -19.77 7.86
CA GLU A 100 8.01 -20.59 7.54
C GLU A 100 9.18 -20.37 8.53
N ARG A 101 9.31 -19.16 9.06
CA ARG A 101 10.27 -18.83 10.13
C ARG A 101 9.71 -19.13 11.54
N GLY A 102 8.42 -19.47 11.64
CA GLY A 102 7.70 -19.74 12.87
C GLY A 102 7.47 -18.50 13.74
N ILE A 103 7.44 -17.32 13.10
CA ILE A 103 7.07 -16.05 13.70
C ILE A 103 5.55 -15.90 13.60
N THR A 104 4.91 -15.62 14.73
CA THR A 104 3.45 -15.53 14.87
C THR A 104 3.09 -14.29 15.69
N PRO A 105 1.83 -13.82 15.67
CA PRO A 105 1.40 -12.72 16.53
C PRO A 105 1.64 -12.98 18.03
N GLN A 106 1.70 -14.25 18.45
CA GLN A 106 1.83 -14.63 19.86
C GLN A 106 3.29 -14.62 20.36
N ASN A 107 4.27 -14.80 19.47
CA ASN A 107 5.68 -14.96 19.84
C ASN A 107 6.63 -13.95 19.19
N VAL A 108 6.12 -13.06 18.32
CA VAL A 108 6.97 -12.10 17.63
C VAL A 108 7.73 -11.23 18.63
N SER A 109 9.04 -11.14 18.40
CA SER A 109 9.95 -10.18 19.01
C SER A 109 10.52 -9.29 17.91
N VAL A 110 10.60 -7.99 18.17
CA VAL A 110 11.14 -7.00 17.23
C VAL A 110 12.47 -6.50 17.79
N ILE A 111 13.56 -6.79 17.10
CA ILE A 111 14.89 -6.29 17.45
C ILE A 111 15.19 -5.07 16.58
N ILE A 112 15.54 -3.96 17.23
CA ILE A 112 15.90 -2.71 16.57
C ILE A 112 17.42 -2.60 16.58
N GLY A 113 18.00 -2.51 15.39
CA GLY A 113 19.43 -2.39 15.17
C GLY A 113 19.89 -0.95 14.95
N GLU A 114 20.99 -0.81 14.22
CA GLU A 114 21.62 0.47 13.93
C GLU A 114 20.74 1.36 13.02
N GLN A 115 20.82 2.67 13.25
CA GLN A 115 20.19 3.69 12.43
C GLN A 115 21.22 4.33 11.49
N MET A 116 20.87 4.39 10.20
CA MET A 116 21.64 5.03 9.14
C MET A 116 20.76 6.06 8.41
N GLY A 117 20.88 7.33 8.82
CA GLY A 117 19.98 8.39 8.35
C GLY A 117 18.54 8.14 8.80
N SER A 118 17.61 8.07 7.86
CA SER A 118 16.21 7.68 8.15
C SER A 118 15.98 6.18 8.19
N GLY A 119 16.92 5.36 7.69
CA GLY A 119 16.82 3.90 7.74
C GLY A 119 17.23 3.35 9.09
N VAL A 120 16.52 2.34 9.57
CA VAL A 120 16.82 1.61 10.80
C VAL A 120 16.77 0.12 10.50
N ALA A 121 17.78 -0.65 10.92
CA ALA A 121 17.72 -2.10 10.81
C ALA A 121 16.65 -2.66 11.76
N VAL A 122 15.74 -3.48 11.25
CA VAL A 122 14.71 -4.13 12.07
C VAL A 122 14.72 -5.62 11.78
N GLN A 123 14.65 -6.43 12.83
CA GLN A 123 14.59 -7.88 12.72
C GLN A 123 13.36 -8.41 13.44
N LEU A 124 12.53 -9.18 12.72
CA LEU A 124 11.44 -9.95 13.30
C LEU A 124 11.93 -11.35 13.65
N THR A 125 11.67 -11.81 14.86
CA THR A 125 12.08 -13.12 15.37
C THR A 125 10.94 -13.74 16.19
N ASP A 126 10.99 -15.06 16.42
CA ASP A 126 10.06 -15.79 17.28
C ASP A 126 10.46 -15.77 18.77
N GLY A 127 11.46 -14.94 19.12
CA GLY A 127 12.09 -14.88 20.44
C GLY A 127 13.24 -15.87 20.64
N SER A 128 13.52 -16.75 19.66
CA SER A 128 14.68 -17.63 19.71
C SER A 128 15.95 -16.94 19.21
N ASN A 129 17.12 -17.39 19.67
CA ASN A 129 18.43 -16.95 19.19
C ASN A 129 18.84 -17.65 17.86
N ASN A 130 17.87 -18.12 17.07
CA ASN A 130 18.14 -18.80 15.82
C ASN A 130 18.02 -17.83 14.65
N ALA A 131 19.17 -17.40 14.10
CA ALA A 131 19.23 -16.47 12.98
C ALA A 131 18.48 -16.96 11.73
N SER A 132 18.37 -18.27 11.50
CA SER A 132 17.60 -18.78 10.34
C SER A 132 16.09 -18.61 10.49
N ARG A 133 15.61 -18.27 11.68
CA ARG A 133 14.21 -17.99 12.02
C ARG A 133 13.93 -16.50 12.19
N ALA A 134 14.94 -15.66 11.98
CA ALA A 134 14.79 -14.23 11.93
C ALA A 134 14.48 -13.76 10.50
N ILE A 135 13.80 -12.61 10.37
CA ILE A 135 13.57 -11.92 9.10
C ILE A 135 14.07 -10.49 9.29
N ASP A 136 15.04 -10.10 8.48
CA ASP A 136 15.50 -8.71 8.43
C ASP A 136 14.57 -7.92 7.50
N ILE A 137 14.01 -6.83 8.03
CA ILE A 137 13.18 -5.88 7.29
C ILE A 137 13.76 -4.47 7.48
N SER A 138 13.40 -3.55 6.60
CA SER A 138 13.70 -2.14 6.83
C SER A 138 12.81 -1.56 7.93
N GLY A 139 13.35 -0.66 8.73
CA GLY A 139 12.62 0.33 9.49
C GLY A 139 12.90 1.71 8.90
N THR A 140 11.93 2.60 8.96
CA THR A 140 12.09 3.99 8.53
C THR A 140 11.62 4.91 9.65
N PHE A 141 12.52 5.78 10.09
CA PHE A 141 12.20 6.95 10.90
C PHE A 141 11.67 8.05 9.99
N VAL A 142 10.43 8.46 10.23
CA VAL A 142 9.74 9.47 9.45
C VAL A 142 9.66 10.76 10.25
N ARG A 143 10.81 11.43 10.38
CA ARG A 143 10.95 12.71 11.11
C ARG A 143 10.16 12.69 12.43
N ASP A 144 9.39 13.73 12.72
CA ASP A 144 8.61 13.84 13.95
C ASP A 144 7.25 13.11 13.89
N ASP A 145 6.95 12.42 12.78
CA ASP A 145 5.64 11.78 12.53
C ASP A 145 5.60 10.32 13.01
N GLY A 146 6.74 9.63 13.08
CA GLY A 146 6.85 8.30 13.69
C GLY A 146 7.68 7.32 12.87
N PHE A 147 7.20 6.06 12.81
CA PHE A 147 7.94 4.95 12.22
C PHE A 147 7.10 4.06 11.33
N THR A 148 7.71 3.57 10.26
CA THR A 148 7.17 2.52 9.39
C THR A 148 8.17 1.38 9.26
N VAL A 149 7.71 0.21 8.85
CA VAL A 149 8.56 -0.94 8.52
C VAL A 149 8.40 -1.39 7.07
N GLY A 150 9.37 -2.10 6.55
CA GLY A 150 9.31 -2.76 5.25
C GLY A 150 8.59 -4.10 5.33
N LEU A 151 8.34 -4.66 4.16
CA LEU A 151 7.93 -6.04 4.02
C LEU A 151 9.17 -6.96 4.01
N PRO A 152 8.99 -8.29 4.17
CA PRO A 152 10.08 -9.24 3.94
C PRO A 152 10.78 -9.02 2.58
N PRO A 153 12.12 -9.04 2.53
CA PRO A 153 12.89 -8.73 1.33
C PRO A 153 12.56 -9.68 0.16
N GLU A 154 12.12 -10.90 0.45
CA GLU A 154 11.72 -11.90 -0.55
C GLU A 154 10.46 -11.51 -1.36
N LEU A 155 9.80 -10.40 -1.02
CA LEU A 155 8.70 -9.80 -1.78
C LEU A 155 9.17 -8.82 -2.87
N TYR A 156 10.37 -8.27 -2.72
CA TYR A 156 10.91 -7.30 -3.67
C TYR A 156 11.51 -8.06 -4.86
N PRO A 157 11.29 -7.59 -6.10
CA PRO A 157 12.01 -8.14 -7.24
C PRO A 157 13.52 -7.98 -6.99
N GLU A 158 14.31 -8.97 -7.40
CA GLU A 158 15.76 -8.81 -7.43
C GLU A 158 16.09 -7.59 -8.29
N VAL A 159 16.57 -6.52 -7.65
CA VAL A 159 17.10 -5.37 -8.38
C VAL A 159 18.45 -5.85 -8.94
N PRO A 160 18.69 -5.77 -10.26
CA PRO A 160 20.00 -6.07 -10.81
C PRO A 160 21.06 -5.28 -10.04
N GLU A 161 22.15 -5.93 -9.63
CA GLU A 161 23.27 -5.22 -9.00
C GLU A 161 23.74 -4.14 -9.97
N HIS A 162 23.38 -2.88 -9.70
CA HIS A 162 24.05 -1.77 -10.35
C HIS A 162 25.45 -1.74 -9.77
N SER A 163 26.43 -2.15 -10.57
CA SER A 163 27.86 -2.03 -10.25
C SER A 163 28.07 -0.69 -9.58
N ALA A 164 28.50 -0.71 -8.32
CA ALA A 164 28.85 0.47 -7.55
C ALA A 164 29.64 1.40 -8.47
N SER A 165 29.15 2.62 -8.61
CA SER A 165 29.71 3.64 -9.47
C SER A 165 31.22 3.58 -9.39
N GLN A 166 31.88 3.14 -10.46
CA GLN A 166 33.31 3.38 -10.59
C GLN A 166 33.46 4.89 -10.56
N SER A 167 33.89 5.41 -9.40
CA SER A 167 34.27 6.79 -9.26
C SER A 167 35.33 7.06 -10.32
N SER A 168 34.96 7.78 -11.37
CA SER A 168 35.93 8.38 -12.27
C SER A 168 36.58 9.53 -11.51
N SER A 169 37.56 9.21 -10.67
CA SER A 169 38.58 10.18 -10.28
C SER A 169 39.45 10.41 -11.51
N THR A 170 39.09 11.41 -12.33
CA THR A 170 40.06 12.04 -13.21
C THR A 170 40.95 12.89 -12.30
N ASP A 171 42.12 12.35 -11.94
CA ASP A 171 43.24 13.19 -11.53
C ASP A 171 43.54 14.13 -12.71
N SER A 172 43.09 15.37 -12.57
CA SER A 172 43.61 16.48 -13.34
C SER A 172 44.67 17.12 -12.47
N ASP A 173 45.94 16.87 -12.78
CA ASP A 173 46.98 17.84 -12.43
C ASP A 173 48.10 17.86 -13.46
N SER A 174 48.58 19.08 -13.66
CA SER A 174 49.29 19.61 -14.84
C SER A 174 50.80 19.38 -14.82
#